data_AF-A0A2T7BF86-F1
#
_entry.id   AF-A0A2T7BF86-F1
#
_cell.length_a   1.000
_cell.length_b   1.000
_cell.length_c   1.000
_cell.angle_alpha   90.00
_cell.angle_beta   90.00
_cell.angle_gamma   90.00
#
_symmetry.space_group_name_H-M   'P 1'
#
loop_
_entity.id
_entity.type
_entity.pdbx_description
1 polymer ?
#
loop_
_entity_poly.entity_id
_entity_poly.type
_entity_poly.pdbx_seq_one_letter_code
_entity_poly.pdbx_strand_id
1 'polypeptide(L)' 'MLPKGEHIAGVPAELEALLAKDAKAKVFFESLAKSYKQGYCDWVGSAKQEATRQTRAEKALMMLQKGQKTLKT' A
#
# COMPACT_ATOMS: atom_id res chain seq x y z
N MET A 1 -3.75 14.69 -2.14
CA MET A 1 -2.47 14.58 -2.86
C MET A 1 -1.39 15.06 -1.90
N LEU A 2 -0.31 14.28 -1.79
CA LEU A 2 0.87 14.68 -1.05
C LEU A 2 1.59 15.78 -1.85
N PRO A 3 2.25 16.74 -1.18
CA PRO A 3 3.09 17.70 -1.87
C PRO A 3 4.29 16.99 -2.52
N LYS A 4 4.84 17.63 -3.55
CA LYS A 4 5.90 17.04 -4.38
C LYS A 4 7.15 16.77 -3.54
N GLY A 5 7.62 15.51 -3.57
CA GLY A 5 8.80 15.07 -2.83
C GLY A 5 8.51 14.55 -1.41
N GLU A 6 7.25 14.54 -0.99
CA GLU A 6 6.85 13.98 0.31
C GLU A 6 6.33 12.55 0.16
N HIS A 7 6.72 11.71 1.11
CA HIS A 7 6.39 10.29 1.18
C HIS A 7 5.68 10.00 2.50
N ILE A 8 4.77 9.04 2.48
CA ILE A 8 4.18 8.53 3.71
C ILE A 8 5.27 7.81 4.51
N ALA A 9 5.45 8.22 5.76
CA ALA A 9 6.36 7.56 6.67
C ALA A 9 5.79 6.19 7.07
N GLY A 10 6.53 5.13 6.78
CA GLY A 10 6.12 3.77 7.11
C GLY A 10 4.93 3.24 6.30
N VAL A 11 4.37 2.13 6.77
CA VAL A 11 3.18 1.51 6.16
C VAL A 11 1.93 2.09 6.81
N PRO A 12 0.95 2.61 6.04
CA PRO A 12 -0.32 3.07 6.59
C PRO A 12 -1.03 1.97 7.38
N ALA A 13 -1.65 2.33 8.50
CA ALA A 13 -2.31 1.38 9.40
C ALA A 13 -3.36 0.52 8.69
N GLU A 14 -4.13 1.10 7.76
CA GLU A 14 -5.13 0.38 6.98
C GLU A 14 -4.52 -0.72 6.10
N LEU A 15 -3.33 -0.47 5.53
CA LEU A 15 -2.62 -1.45 4.73
C LEU A 15 -1.91 -2.48 5.61
N GLU A 16 -1.28 -2.05 6.69
CA GLU A 16 -0.60 -2.93 7.64
C GLU A 16 -1.57 -3.96 8.26
N ALA A 17 -2.75 -3.52 8.67
CA ALA A 17 -3.77 -4.41 9.24
C ALA A 17 -4.25 -5.49 8.26
N LEU A 18 -4.31 -5.18 6.96
CA LEU A 18 -4.66 -6.13 5.92
C LEU A 18 -3.51 -7.09 5.61
N LEU A 19 -2.28 -6.59 5.51
CA LEU A 19 -1.10 -7.42 5.30
C LEU A 19 -0.89 -8.39 6.47
N ALA A 20 -1.15 -7.97 7.71
CA ALA A 20 -1.06 -8.85 8.87
C ALA A 20 -2.01 -10.07 8.80
N LYS A 21 -3.13 -9.95 8.08
CA LYS A 21 -4.13 -11.00 7.91
C LYS A 21 -3.91 -11.85 6.65
N ASP A 22 -3.02 -11.44 5.75
CA ASP A 22 -2.74 -12.14 4.50
C ASP A 22 -1.24 -12.40 4.32
N ALA A 23 -0.82 -13.61 4.69
CA ALA A 23 0.58 -14.01 4.62
C ALA A 23 1.15 -13.93 3.20
N LYS A 24 0.35 -14.22 2.17
CA LYS A 24 0.80 -14.22 0.77
C LYS A 24 1.12 -12.80 0.31
N ALA A 25 0.18 -11.87 0.53
CA ALA A 25 0.36 -10.47 0.19
C ALA A 25 1.48 -9.85 1.02
N LYS A 26 1.60 -10.18 2.31
CA LYS A 26 2.66 -9.71 3.19
C LYS A 26 4.04 -10.13 2.72
N VAL A 27 4.26 -11.43 2.46
CA VAL A 27 5.54 -11.95 1.97
C VAL A 27 5.91 -11.28 0.64
N PHE A 28 4.95 -11.16 -0.28
CA PHE A 28 5.21 -10.48 -1.55
C PHE A 28 5.56 -9.01 -1.34
N PHE A 29 4.79 -8.27 -0.54
CA PHE A 29 5.06 -6.88 -0.20
C PHE A 29 6.44 -6.70 0.43
N GLU A 30 6.80 -7.55 1.39
CA GLU A 30 8.10 -7.53 2.07
C GLU A 30 9.27 -7.84 1.12
N SER A 31 9.05 -8.65 0.08
CA SER A 31 10.06 -8.93 -0.96
C SER A 31 10.31 -7.75 -1.91
N LEU A 32 9.41 -6.77 -1.98
CA LEU A 32 9.53 -5.63 -2.88
C LEU A 32 10.67 -4.69 -2.46
N ALA A 33 11.31 -4.08 -3.46
CA ALA A 33 12.24 -2.97 -3.24
C ALA A 33 11.53 -1.78 -2.55
N LYS A 34 12.31 -0.98 -1.80
CA LYS A 34 11.81 0.16 -1.02
C LYS A 34 10.92 1.10 -1.83
N SER A 35 11.30 1.42 -3.06
CA SER A 35 10.52 2.31 -3.94
C SER A 35 9.14 1.76 -4.31
N TYR A 36 9.01 0.45 -4.52
CA TYR A 36 7.72 -0.18 -4.80
C TYR A 36 6.83 -0.21 -3.56
N LYS A 37 7.38 -0.55 -2.39
CA LYS A 37 6.67 -0.45 -1.11
C LYS A 37 6.16 0.97 -0.88
N GLN A 38 7.02 1.96 -1.12
CA GLN A 38 6.68 3.37 -0.96
C GLN A 38 5.53 3.79 -1.88
N GLY A 39 5.49 3.32 -3.13
CA GLY A 39 4.39 3.61 -4.05
C GLY A 39 3.02 3.16 -3.51
N TYR A 40 2.94 1.97 -2.91
CA TYR A 40 1.72 1.52 -2.25
C TYR A 40 1.39 2.34 -1.01
N CYS A 41 2.38 2.64 -0.17
CA CYS A 41 2.20 3.42 1.06
C CYS A 41 1.72 4.84 0.75
N ASP A 42 2.34 5.50 -0.24
CA ASP A 42 1.96 6.83 -0.70
C ASP A 42 0.56 6.85 -1.29
N TRP A 43 0.21 5.85 -2.10
CA TRP A 43 -1.13 5.81 -2.68
C TRP A 43 -2.22 5.62 -1.63
N VAL A 44 -2.03 4.70 -0.68
CA VAL A 44 -2.98 4.49 0.40
C VAL A 44 -3.01 5.72 1.32
N GLY A 45 -1.86 6.12 1.88
CA GLY A 45 -1.77 7.18 2.89
C GLY A 45 -2.03 8.60 2.37
N SER A 46 -1.88 8.87 1.06
CA SER A 46 -2.17 10.20 0.49
C SER A 46 -3.66 10.59 0.49
N ALA A 47 -4.56 9.64 0.78
CA ALA A 47 -5.98 9.93 0.89
C ALA A 47 -6.32 10.58 2.23
N LYS A 48 -6.98 11.75 2.15
CA LYS A 48 -7.39 12.54 3.33
C LYS A 48 -8.48 11.84 4.14
N GLN A 49 -9.41 11.17 3.46
CA GLN A 49 -10.53 10.47 4.09
C GLN A 49 -10.13 9.02 4.41
N GLU A 50 -10.44 8.59 5.63
CA GLU A 50 -10.17 7.23 6.10
C GLU A 50 -10.86 6.16 5.24
N ALA A 51 -12.14 6.36 4.90
CA ALA A 51 -12.86 5.43 4.01
C ALA A 51 -12.14 5.21 2.66
N THR A 52 -11.53 6.27 2.12
CA THR A 52 -10.73 6.16 0.90
C THR A 52 -9.42 5.41 1.13
N ARG A 53 -8.75 5.61 2.29
CA ARG A 53 -7.56 4.83 2.66
C ARG A 53 -7.88 3.35 2.78
N GLN A 54 -8.98 2.99 3.44
CA GLN A 54 -9.45 1.61 3.55
C GLN A 54 -9.70 0.99 2.17
N THR A 55 -10.46 1.68 1.30
CA THR A 55 -10.74 1.19 -0.06
C THR A 55 -9.46 1.00 -0.88
N ARG A 56 -8.49 1.91 -0.75
CA ARG A 56 -7.18 1.77 -1.44
C ARG A 56 -6.34 0.65 -0.86
N ALA A 57 -6.36 0.46 0.47
CA ALA A 57 -5.65 -0.62 1.14
C ALA A 57 -6.17 -1.99 0.70
N GLU A 58 -7.49 -2.16 0.58
CA GLU A 58 -8.11 -3.36 0.03
C GLU A 58 -7.69 -3.64 -1.42
N LYS A 59 -7.70 -2.61 -2.27
CA LYS A 59 -7.22 -2.73 -3.65
C LYS A 59 -5.72 -3.07 -3.72
N ALA A 60 -4.91 -2.44 -2.87
CA ALA A 60 -3.49 -2.74 -2.76
C ALA A 60 -3.27 -4.20 -2.37
N LEU A 61 -4.03 -4.72 -1.40
CA LEU A 61 -3.98 -6.13 -1.01
C LEU A 61 -4.27 -7.05 -2.20
N MET A 62 -5.34 -6.80 -2.95
CA MET A 62 -5.70 -7.60 -4.13
C MET A 62 -4.58 -7.60 -5.20
N MET A 63 -3.91 -6.46 -5.40
CA MET A 63 -2.78 -6.36 -6.33
C MET A 63 -1.57 -7.15 -5.83
N LEU A 64 -1.23 -7.03 -4.54
CA LEU A 64 -0.10 -7.73 -3.92
C LEU A 64 -0.30 -9.25 -3.93
N GLN A 65 -1.53 -9.72 -3.67
CA GLN A 65 -1.90 -11.13 -3.80
C GLN A 65 -1.66 -11.70 -5.21
N LYS A 66 -1.74 -10.84 -6.24
CA LYS A 66 -1.48 -11.16 -7.65
C LYS A 66 -0.01 -11.01 -8.05
N GLY A 67 0.88 -10.66 -7.12
CA GLY A 67 2.30 -10.45 -7.41
C GLY A 67 2.58 -9.17 -8.19
N GLN A 68 1.67 -8.19 -8.12
CA GLN A 68 1.83 -6.94 -8.84
C GLN A 68 2.72 -5.97 -8.04
N LYS A 69 3.86 -5.58 -8.62
CA LYS A 69 4.85 -4.71 -7.95
C LYS A 69 4.56 -3.20 -8.04
N THR A 70 3.64 -2.78 -8.91
CA THR A 70 3.32 -1.37 -9.19
C THR A 70 1.82 -1.19 -9.30
N LEU A 71 1.32 -0.04 -8.87
CA LEU A 71 -0.05 0.41 -9.13
C LEU A 71 -0.25 0.57 -10.65
N LYS A 72 -0.69 -0.47 -11.32
CA LYS A 72 -1.20 -0.36 -12.69
C LYS A 72 -2.70 -0.26 -12.55
N THR A 73 -3.23 0.89 -12.94
CA THR A 73 -4.64 1.08 -13.30
C THR A 73 -4.99 0.22 -14.49
#